data_AF-A0A2E3C9E8-F1
#
_entry.id   AF-A0A2E3C9E8-F1
#
_cell.length_a   1.000
_cell.length_b   1.000
_cell.length_c   1.000
_cell.angle_alpha   90.00
_cell.angle_beta   90.00
_cell.angle_gamma   90.00
#
_symmetry.space_group_name_H-M   'P 1'
#
loop_
_entity.id
_entity.type
_entity.pdbx_description
1 polymer ?
#
loop_
_entity_poly.entity_id
_entity_poly.type
_entity_poly.pdbx_seq_one_letter_code
_entity_poly.pdbx_strand_id
1 'polypeptide(L)'
;MRLSGTVSSGLGRAAVFMSQSHYQDQFRKILGATAWPGTLNVHVEKKDLSNYIALRQKSGIDTLDLDEEIIQSASEIDTSAINALRIRGFLREGRSFGGSSAFLAKIGTSESKDIP
;
A
#
# COMPACT_ATOMS: atom_id res chain seq x y z
N MET A 1 11.64 4.10 6.21
CA MET A 1 11.38 4.67 4.86
C MET A 1 10.27 5.71 4.97
N ARG A 2 10.36 6.81 4.24
CA ARG A 2 9.34 7.87 4.16
C ARG A 2 8.94 8.05 2.69
N LEU A 3 7.64 8.20 2.43
CA LEU A 3 7.09 8.53 1.12
C LEU A 3 6.29 9.83 1.24
N SER A 4 6.52 10.76 0.32
CA SER A 4 5.78 12.01 0.19
C SER A 4 4.92 11.95 -1.05
N GLY A 5 3.80 12.66 -1.05
CA GLY A 5 2.89 12.66 -2.17
C GLY A 5 1.71 13.60 -1.99
N THR A 6 0.93 13.75 -3.06
CA THR A 6 -0.29 14.55 -3.08
C THR A 6 -1.51 13.65 -3.04
N VAL A 7 -2.54 14.06 -2.29
CA VAL A 7 -3.81 13.35 -2.27
C VAL A 7 -4.47 13.44 -3.64
N SER A 8 -5.00 12.31 -4.12
CA SER A 8 -5.72 12.25 -5.39
C SER A 8 -7.05 11.52 -5.25
N SER A 9 -8.00 11.88 -6.11
CA SER A 9 -9.28 11.18 -6.21
C SER A 9 -9.16 9.95 -7.10
N GLY A 10 -9.99 8.93 -6.84
CA GLY A 10 -10.11 7.74 -7.69
C GLY A 10 -11.57 7.46 -8.07
N LEU A 11 -11.79 6.35 -8.78
CA LEU A 11 -13.14 5.94 -9.25
C LEU A 11 -14.03 5.30 -8.16
N GLY A 12 -13.68 5.43 -6.88
CA GLY A 12 -14.44 4.85 -5.77
C GLY A 12 -14.44 3.32 -5.65
N ARG A 13 -13.73 2.60 -6.55
CA ARG A 13 -13.76 1.12 -6.59
C ARG A 13 -13.22 0.44 -5.33
N ALA A 14 -12.29 1.09 -4.64
CA ALA A 14 -11.70 0.55 -3.41
C ALA A 14 -12.75 0.32 -2.32
N ALA A 15 -13.80 1.14 -2.27
CA ALA A 15 -14.88 0.98 -1.29
C ALA A 15 -15.58 -0.39 -1.41
N VAL A 16 -15.67 -0.96 -2.62
CA VAL A 16 -16.24 -2.30 -2.84
C VAL A 16 -15.43 -3.37 -2.11
N PHE A 17 -14.10 -3.30 -2.20
CA PHE A 17 -13.20 -4.23 -1.51
C PHE A 17 -13.19 -3.94 0.00
N MET A 18 -13.03 -2.68 0.38
CA MET A 18 -12.97 -2.29 1.80
C MET A 18 -14.27 -2.60 2.55
N SER A 19 -15.41 -2.76 1.87
CA SER A 19 -16.67 -3.14 2.50
C SER A 19 -16.86 -4.66 2.67
N GLN A 20 -15.93 -5.50 2.18
CA GLN A 20 -16.05 -6.96 2.35
C GLN A 20 -15.59 -7.38 3.75
N SER A 21 -16.45 -8.13 4.46
CA SER A 21 -16.15 -8.66 5.81
C SER A 21 -14.83 -9.43 5.87
N HIS A 22 -14.53 -10.24 4.85
CA HIS A 22 -13.30 -11.02 4.74
C HIS A 22 -12.03 -10.17 4.78
N TYR A 23 -12.05 -8.96 4.19
CA TYR A 23 -10.91 -8.05 4.30
C TYR A 23 -10.95 -7.28 5.62
N GLN A 24 -12.12 -6.82 6.05
CA GLN A 24 -12.28 -6.11 7.32
C GLN A 24 -11.77 -6.91 8.52
N ASP A 25 -12.03 -8.22 8.57
CA ASP A 25 -11.55 -9.07 9.65
C ASP A 25 -10.04 -9.28 9.62
N GLN A 26 -9.41 -9.25 8.44
CA GLN A 26 -7.96 -9.28 8.31
C GLN A 26 -7.35 -7.93 8.72
N PHE A 27 -7.92 -6.81 8.27
CA PHE A 27 -7.45 -5.48 8.66
C PHE A 27 -7.60 -5.24 10.16
N ARG A 28 -8.68 -5.69 10.78
CA ARG A 28 -8.90 -5.55 12.23
C ARG A 28 -7.83 -6.26 13.05
N LYS A 29 -7.36 -7.42 12.61
CA LYS A 29 -6.25 -8.15 13.26
C LYS A 29 -4.92 -7.41 13.16
N ILE A 30 -4.74 -6.62 12.09
CA ILE A 30 -3.50 -5.88 11.82
C ILE A 30 -3.51 -4.50 12.49
N LEU A 31 -4.62 -3.78 12.40
CA LEU A 31 -4.78 -2.40 12.85
C LEU A 31 -5.34 -2.28 14.28
N GLY A 32 -5.92 -3.35 14.82
CA GLY A 32 -6.64 -3.33 16.09
C GLY A 32 -8.02 -2.65 16.03
N ALA A 33 -8.42 -2.13 14.86
CA ALA A 33 -9.68 -1.44 14.64
C ALA A 33 -10.26 -1.74 13.25
N THR A 34 -11.54 -1.44 13.06
CA THR A 34 -12.20 -1.55 11.75
C THR A 34 -11.58 -0.54 10.78
N ALA A 35 -11.19 -1.00 9.59
CA ALA A 35 -10.67 -0.10 8.56
C ALA A 35 -11.81 0.74 7.98
N TRP A 36 -11.54 2.01 7.68
CA TRP A 36 -12.50 2.87 6.98
C TRP A 36 -12.91 2.23 5.63
N PRO A 37 -14.18 2.30 5.22
CA PRO A 37 -14.67 1.69 3.97
C PRO A 37 -14.25 2.49 2.71
N GLY A 38 -12.94 2.70 2.53
CA GLY A 38 -12.35 3.44 1.42
C GLY A 38 -10.82 3.47 1.52
N THR A 39 -10.18 4.14 0.56
CA THR A 39 -8.73 4.34 0.54
C THR A 39 -8.40 5.81 0.35
N LEU A 40 -7.35 6.28 1.01
CA LEU A 40 -6.71 7.54 0.68
C LEU A 40 -5.70 7.28 -0.43
N ASN A 41 -5.97 7.76 -1.64
CA ASN A 41 -5.04 7.60 -2.74
C ASN A 41 -4.00 8.73 -2.70
N VAL A 42 -2.72 8.36 -2.75
CA VAL A 42 -1.61 9.31 -2.71
C VAL A 42 -0.77 9.10 -3.97
N HIS A 43 -0.55 10.17 -4.72
CA HIS A 43 0.38 10.18 -5.84
C HIS A 43 1.79 10.46 -5.29
N VAL A 44 2.67 9.47 -5.34
CA VAL A 44 4.03 9.55 -4.78
C VAL A 44 4.88 10.54 -5.57
N GLU A 45 5.61 11.41 -4.87
CA GLU A 45 6.55 12.35 -5.50
C GLU A 45 7.69 11.62 -6.21
N LYS A 46 8.17 12.19 -7.33
CA LYS A 46 9.26 11.58 -8.13
C LYS A 46 10.50 11.23 -7.29
N LYS A 47 10.87 12.08 -6.33
CA LYS A 47 12.04 11.88 -5.44
C LYS A 47 11.92 10.62 -4.57
N ASP A 48 10.70 10.17 -4.30
CA ASP A 48 10.39 9.02 -3.44
C ASP A 48 10.00 7.78 -4.28
N LEU A 49 10.14 7.84 -5.61
CA LEU A 49 9.69 6.79 -6.52
C LEU A 49 10.52 5.50 -6.37
N SER A 50 11.83 5.60 -6.19
CA SER A 50 12.71 4.45 -5.94
C SER A 50 12.33 3.70 -4.66
N ASN A 51 12.06 4.44 -3.57
CA ASN A 51 11.54 3.89 -2.31
C ASN A 51 10.23 3.12 -2.52
N TYR A 52 9.29 3.71 -3.27
CA TYR A 52 8.02 3.06 -3.59
C TYR A 52 8.20 1.78 -4.42
N ILE A 53 9.12 1.78 -5.38
CA ILE A 53 9.43 0.61 -6.22
C ILE A 53 10.07 -0.50 -5.40
N ALA A 54 10.98 -0.18 -4.48
CA ALA A 54 11.56 -1.16 -3.57
C ALA A 54 10.48 -1.90 -2.75
N LEU A 55 9.43 -1.20 -2.30
CA LEU A 55 8.28 -1.83 -1.63
C LEU A 55 7.43 -2.71 -2.57
N ARG A 56 7.31 -2.33 -3.86
CA ARG A 56 6.63 -3.15 -4.87
C ARG A 56 7.38 -4.43 -5.18
N GLN A 57 8.70 -4.34 -5.38
CA GLN A 57 9.57 -5.49 -5.58
C GLN A 57 9.52 -6.43 -4.37
N LYS A 58 9.58 -5.89 -3.15
CA LYS A 58 9.37 -6.67 -1.91
C LYS A 58 8.01 -7.37 -1.87
N SER A 59 6.98 -6.78 -2.49
CA SER A 59 5.65 -7.37 -2.61
C SER A 59 5.53 -8.44 -3.71
N GLY A 60 6.61 -8.70 -4.46
CA GLY A 60 6.62 -9.56 -5.63
C GLY A 60 5.84 -8.98 -6.81
N ILE A 61 5.68 -7.65 -6.86
CA ILE A 61 5.00 -6.96 -7.95
C ILE A 61 6.05 -6.46 -8.93
N ASP A 62 6.00 -6.98 -10.15
CA ASP A 62 6.85 -6.51 -11.24
C ASP A 62 6.56 -5.03 -11.55
N THR A 63 7.65 -4.32 -11.79
CA THR A 63 7.65 -2.92 -12.24
C THR A 63 8.28 -2.88 -13.61
N LEU A 64 7.54 -3.41 -14.60
CA LEU A 64 7.90 -3.33 -16.00
C LEU A 64 7.78 -1.87 -16.47
N ASP A 65 8.58 -1.50 -17.46
CA ASP A 65 8.52 -0.19 -18.15
C ASP A 65 8.93 1.04 -17.33
N LEU A 66 9.81 0.87 -16.34
CA LEU A 66 10.41 1.99 -15.60
C LEU A 66 11.83 2.28 -16.08
N ASP A 67 12.26 3.54 -15.93
CA ASP A 67 13.63 3.97 -16.24
C ASP A 67 14.64 3.11 -15.46
N GLU A 68 15.67 2.62 -16.17
CA GLU A 68 16.70 1.71 -15.62
C GLU A 68 17.39 2.32 -14.39
N GLU A 69 17.61 3.65 -14.38
CA GLU A 69 18.19 4.38 -13.25
C GLU A 69 17.35 4.26 -11.97
N ILE A 70 16.03 4.29 -12.11
CA ILE A 70 15.10 4.18 -10.98
C ILE A 70 15.08 2.73 -10.47
N ILE A 71 15.12 1.74 -11.38
CA ILE A 71 15.19 0.32 -11.02
C ILE A 71 16.48 0.03 -10.25
N GLN A 72 17.62 0.53 -10.75
CA GLN A 72 18.91 0.39 -10.09
C GLN A 72 18.88 1.02 -8.69
N SER A 73 18.42 2.27 -8.61
CA SER A 73 18.26 2.98 -7.33
C SER A 73 17.35 2.24 -6.35
N ALA A 74 16.27 1.61 -6.83
CA ALA A 74 15.37 0.83 -5.98
C ALA A 74 16.00 -0.48 -5.47
N SER A 75 16.84 -1.13 -6.29
CA SER A 75 17.51 -2.39 -5.92
C SER A 75 18.53 -2.23 -4.78
N GLU A 76 19.07 -1.02 -4.60
CA GLU A 76 20.05 -0.68 -3.55
C GLU A 76 19.38 -0.36 -2.21
N ILE A 77 18.04 -0.21 -2.18
CA ILE A 77 17.29 0.13 -0.97
C ILE A 77 17.09 -1.13 -0.13
N ASP A 78 17.71 -1.15 1.05
CA ASP A 78 17.46 -2.22 2.01
C ASP A 78 16.03 -2.15 2.57
N THR A 79 15.24 -3.17 2.25
CA THR A 79 13.88 -3.34 2.75
C THR A 79 13.75 -4.53 3.71
N SER A 80 14.86 -5.14 4.14
CA SER A 80 14.88 -6.33 5.01
C SER A 80 14.13 -6.13 6.33
N ALA A 81 14.30 -4.96 6.95
CA ALA A 81 13.65 -4.58 8.21
C ALA A 81 12.16 -4.22 8.05
N ILE A 82 11.65 -4.07 6.83
CA ILE A 82 10.24 -3.77 6.58
C ILE A 82 9.46 -5.08 6.57
N ASN A 83 8.37 -5.18 7.32
CA ASN A 83 7.50 -6.35 7.31
C ASN A 83 6.37 -6.20 6.28
N ALA A 84 6.28 -7.12 5.32
CA ALA A 84 5.19 -7.19 4.36
C ALA A 84 4.10 -8.14 4.86
N LEU A 85 2.89 -7.62 5.06
CA LEU A 85 1.74 -8.38 5.53
C LEU A 85 0.91 -8.86 4.34
N ARG A 86 0.56 -10.15 4.30
CA ARG A 86 -0.30 -10.70 3.26
C ARG A 86 -1.77 -10.62 3.66
N ILE A 87 -2.55 -9.87 2.89
CA ILE A 87 -4.02 -9.92 2.91
C ILE A 87 -4.47 -10.99 1.92
N ARG A 88 -5.16 -12.01 2.42
CA ARG A 88 -5.63 -13.13 1.60
C ARG A 88 -6.90 -12.73 0.85
N GLY A 89 -6.92 -13.08 -0.43
CA GLY A 89 -8.11 -13.07 -1.25
C GLY A 89 -9.09 -14.18 -0.83
N PHE A 90 -10.29 -14.15 -1.38
CA PHE A 90 -11.34 -15.11 -1.07
C PHE A 90 -12.29 -15.29 -2.28
N LEU A 91 -13.10 -16.35 -2.23
CA LEU A 91 -14.17 -16.60 -3.20
C LEU A 91 -15.52 -16.31 -2.54
N ARG A 92 -16.39 -15.57 -3.22
CA ARG A 92 -17.77 -15.33 -2.76
C ARG A 92 -18.71 -15.36 -3.94
N GLU A 93 -19.74 -16.20 -3.86
CA GLU A 93 -20.81 -16.29 -4.88
C GLU A 93 -20.24 -16.47 -6.30
N GLY A 94 -19.22 -17.32 -6.44
CA GLY A 94 -18.53 -17.57 -7.72
C GLY A 94 -17.60 -16.45 -8.20
N ARG A 95 -17.47 -15.35 -7.45
CA ARG A 95 -16.55 -14.24 -7.76
C ARG A 95 -15.28 -14.35 -6.92
N SER A 96 -14.13 -14.27 -7.58
CA SER A 96 -12.82 -14.25 -6.93
C SER A 96 -12.42 -12.82 -6.58
N PHE A 97 -12.01 -12.61 -5.34
CA PHE A 97 -11.46 -11.36 -4.82
C PHE A 97 -9.97 -11.57 -4.53
N GLY A 98 -9.11 -10.77 -5.17
CA GLY A 98 -7.64 -10.94 -5.11
C GLY A 98 -7.03 -10.65 -3.74
N GLY A 99 -5.85 -11.20 -3.47
CA GLY A 99 -5.08 -10.80 -2.28
C GLY A 99 -4.37 -9.45 -2.48
N SER A 100 -3.79 -8.92 -1.41
CA SER A 100 -2.88 -7.77 -1.48
C SER A 100 -1.72 -7.92 -0.49
N SER A 101 -0.65 -7.19 -0.75
CA SER A 101 0.43 -6.96 0.21
C SER A 101 0.18 -5.63 0.91
N ALA A 102 0.38 -5.58 2.22
CA ALA A 102 0.16 -4.42 3.05
C ALA A 102 1.41 -4.11 3.89
N PHE A 103 1.64 -2.82 4.13
CA PHE A 103 2.69 -2.33 4.99
C PHE A 103 2.06 -1.41 6.04
N LEU A 104 2.38 -1.65 7.31
CA LEU A 104 1.99 -0.73 8.37
C LEU A 104 2.77 0.57 8.24
N ALA A 105 2.07 1.69 8.33
CA ALA A 105 2.65 3.01 8.18
C ALA A 105 1.96 4.02 9.11
N LYS A 106 2.68 5.09 9.43
CA LYS A 106 2.09 6.30 10.01
C LYS A 106 1.84 7.31 8.88
N ILE A 107 0.77 8.07 8.97
CA ILE A 107 0.40 9.10 8.00
C ILE A 107 0.45 10.43 8.73
N GLY A 108 1.11 11.42 8.13
CA GLY A 108 1.16 12.80 8.63
C GLY A 108 1.08 13.78 7.47
N THR A 109 0.62 15.00 7.74
CA THR A 109 0.66 16.10 6.77
C THR A 109 1.94 16.90 6.98
N SER A 110 2.39 17.65 5.97
CA SER A 110 3.53 18.57 6.10
C SER A 110 3.35 19.62 7.20
N GLU A 111 2.09 19.87 7.60
CA GLU A 111 1.70 20.86 8.60
C GLU A 111 1.44 20.25 9.99
N SER A 112 1.36 18.92 10.12
CA SER A 112 1.14 18.26 11.42
C SER A 112 2.45 17.77 12.02
N LYS A 113 2.68 18.06 13.30
CA LYS A 113 3.61 17.27 14.12
C LYS A 113 3.05 15.85 14.23
N ASP A 114 3.91 14.84 14.10
CA ASP A 114 3.53 13.42 14.25
C ASP A 114 2.64 13.25 15.50
N ILE A 115 1.41 12.78 15.29
CA ILE A 115 0.51 12.43 16.39
C ILE A 115 0.91 11.01 16.84
N PRO A 116 1.16 10.77 18.14
CA PRO A 116 1.71 9.51 18.66
C PRO A 116 1.00 8.24 18.14
#